data_AF-A0A0H4VRB9-F1
#
_entry.id   AF-A0A0H4VRB9-F1
#
_cell.length_a   1.000
_cell.length_b   1.000
_cell.length_c   1.000
_cell.angle_alpha   90.00
_cell.angle_beta   90.00
_cell.angle_gamma   90.00
#
_symmetry.space_group_name_H-M   'P 1'
#
loop_
_entity.id
_entity.type
_entity.pdbx_description
1 polymer ?
#
loop_
_entity_poly.entity_id
_entity_poly.type
_entity_poly.pdbx_seq_one_letter_code
_entity_poly.pdbx_strand_id
1 'polypeptide(L)'
;MLVGCQSSTEETTSKTVSKDGQTKTTTRTTGKTPGKKNKNIQHIVQRTHHFSSPDQPDYFRLALHGDAVTSGQVEFTITTQGGQKIYEEHFPAADLEASMVYEMKTPTASPSEREAYILKRMEEFFQPSNFISPAISEGASLPTDTNQVATWKRIQANPASIGFKYLLGKEDGRLLAYDPAEKKAVRYGSFGG
;
A
#
# COMPACT_ATOMS: atom_id res chain seq x y z
N MET A 1 -46.84 -35.40 2.16
CA MET A 1 -47.42 -35.03 3.46
C MET A 1 -46.50 -34.04 4.14
N LEU A 2 -47.07 -32.96 4.68
CA LEU A 2 -46.46 -31.95 5.55
C LEU A 2 -45.84 -32.62 6.79
N VAL A 3 -44.82 -32.05 7.45
CA VAL A 3 -44.90 -31.20 8.67
C VAL A 3 -43.42 -31.16 9.16
N GLY A 4 -42.71 -30.08 9.52
CA GLY A 4 -43.06 -28.77 10.03
C GLY A 4 -42.96 -28.74 11.57
N CYS A 5 -41.86 -28.27 12.18
CA CYS A 5 -41.92 -27.73 13.56
C CYS A 5 -40.78 -26.74 13.84
N GLN A 6 -41.23 -25.57 14.27
CA GLN A 6 -40.52 -24.38 14.72
C GLN A 6 -40.47 -24.36 16.27
N SER A 7 -39.93 -23.26 16.82
CA SER A 7 -40.10 -22.71 18.18
C SER A 7 -38.98 -23.06 19.18
N SER A 8 -38.53 -22.18 20.08
CA SER A 8 -38.84 -20.77 20.35
C SER A 8 -37.81 -20.16 21.29
N THR A 9 -37.85 -18.82 21.35
CA THR A 9 -37.16 -17.79 22.13
C THR A 9 -37.27 -17.91 23.66
N GLU A 10 -36.28 -17.36 24.38
CA GLU A 10 -36.46 -16.81 25.73
C GLU A 10 -35.83 -15.41 25.83
N GLU A 11 -36.66 -14.46 26.27
CA GLU A 11 -36.34 -13.07 26.62
C GLU A 11 -36.68 -12.93 28.11
N THR A 12 -35.73 -12.53 28.95
CA THR A 12 -35.98 -12.25 30.38
C THR A 12 -35.79 -10.76 30.64
N THR A 13 -36.92 -10.10 30.90
CA THR A 13 -37.01 -8.73 31.44
C THR A 13 -36.99 -8.81 32.97
N SER A 14 -36.33 -7.85 33.63
CA SER A 14 -36.58 -7.54 35.04
C SER A 14 -36.63 -6.03 35.24
N LYS A 15 -37.74 -5.56 35.80
CA LYS A 15 -38.01 -4.16 36.19
C LYS A 15 -37.83 -4.03 37.69
N THR A 16 -37.21 -2.93 38.14
CA THR A 16 -37.34 -2.42 39.52
C THR A 16 -37.57 -0.91 39.47
N VAL A 17 -38.59 -0.44 40.20
CA VAL A 17 -38.99 0.98 40.34
C VAL A 17 -38.61 1.44 41.76
N SER A 18 -38.06 2.66 41.91
CA SER A 18 -38.34 3.58 43.03
C SER A 18 -37.74 4.98 42.85
N LYS A 19 -38.34 5.94 43.58
CA LYS A 19 -38.48 7.40 43.41
C LYS A 19 -37.31 8.31 43.84
N ASP A 20 -37.31 9.52 43.26
CA ASP A 20 -36.88 10.87 43.70
C ASP A 20 -35.65 11.13 44.58
N GLY A 21 -34.84 12.13 44.15
CA GLY A 21 -33.87 12.85 45.00
C GLY A 21 -32.70 13.46 44.23
N GLN A 22 -32.58 14.79 44.22
CA GLN A 22 -31.66 15.59 43.40
C GLN A 22 -30.24 15.74 44.01
N THR A 23 -29.25 15.80 43.11
CA THR A 23 -27.97 16.58 43.14
C THR A 23 -26.61 15.92 43.43
N LYS A 24 -25.70 16.15 42.46
CA LYS A 24 -24.22 16.36 42.50
C LYS A 24 -23.24 15.18 42.31
N THR A 25 -22.75 15.13 41.06
CA THR A 25 -21.35 15.02 40.61
C THR A 25 -20.50 13.83 41.05
N THR A 26 -20.31 12.87 40.13
CA THR A 26 -18.98 12.31 39.86
C THR A 26 -18.87 11.79 38.42
N THR A 27 -17.74 12.13 37.82
CA THR A 27 -17.22 11.91 36.47
C THR A 27 -17.39 10.49 35.91
N ARG A 28 -17.83 10.36 34.65
CA ARG A 28 -17.20 9.40 33.72
C ARG A 28 -17.32 9.86 32.27
N THR A 29 -16.24 10.50 31.82
CA THR A 29 -15.91 10.75 30.43
C THR A 29 -15.94 9.42 29.68
N THR A 30 -17.02 9.13 28.95
CA THR A 30 -16.99 8.11 27.92
C THR A 30 -16.12 8.65 26.79
N GLY A 31 -14.90 8.12 26.75
CA GLY A 31 -13.92 8.37 25.72
C GLY A 31 -14.56 8.23 24.35
N LYS A 32 -14.58 9.35 23.64
CA LYS A 32 -14.87 9.42 22.21
C LYS A 32 -13.72 8.68 21.52
N THR A 33 -13.91 7.40 21.25
CA THR A 33 -13.05 6.67 20.32
C THR A 33 -13.02 7.50 19.03
N PRO A 34 -11.85 7.99 18.58
CA PRO A 34 -11.79 8.71 17.32
C PRO A 34 -12.14 7.70 16.23
N GLY A 35 -13.34 7.85 15.66
CA GLY A 35 -13.74 7.07 14.49
C GLY A 35 -12.66 7.24 13.43
N LYS A 36 -12.13 6.12 12.93
CA LYS A 36 -11.34 6.11 11.70
C LYS A 36 -12.16 6.86 10.66
N LYS A 37 -11.73 8.08 10.30
CA LYS A 37 -12.24 8.74 9.10
C LYS A 37 -11.90 7.78 7.96
N ASN A 38 -12.91 7.15 7.36
CA ASN A 38 -12.74 6.45 6.10
C ASN A 38 -12.24 7.51 5.11
N LYS A 39 -10.94 7.47 4.79
CA LYS A 39 -10.41 8.36 3.76
C LYS A 39 -11.09 7.97 2.46
N ASN A 40 -11.67 8.95 1.77
CA ASN A 40 -12.30 8.72 0.48
C ASN A 40 -11.25 8.16 -0.50
N ILE A 41 -11.61 7.13 -1.26
CA ILE A 41 -10.69 6.52 -2.24
C ILE A 41 -11.05 7.11 -3.61
N GLN A 42 -10.08 7.77 -4.23
CA GLN A 42 -10.24 8.43 -5.53
C GLN A 42 -9.92 7.50 -6.69
N HIS A 43 -8.88 6.66 -6.56
CA HIS A 43 -8.45 5.74 -7.62
C HIS A 43 -7.74 4.52 -7.04
N ILE A 44 -7.88 3.37 -7.70
CA ILE A 44 -7.15 2.14 -7.35
C ILE A 44 -6.56 1.55 -8.63
N VAL A 45 -5.27 1.23 -8.59
CA VAL A 45 -4.62 0.40 -9.59
C VAL A 45 -4.18 -0.90 -8.91
N GLN A 46 -4.53 -2.03 -9.48
CA GLN A 46 -4.10 -3.34 -9.00
C GLN A 46 -3.66 -4.22 -10.17
N ARG A 47 -2.54 -4.92 -10.00
CA ARG A 47 -2.02 -5.93 -10.93
C ARG A 47 -1.49 -7.14 -10.15
N THR A 48 -1.35 -8.26 -10.83
CA THR A 48 -0.79 -9.50 -10.26
C THR A 48 0.53 -9.82 -10.91
N HIS A 49 1.57 -10.08 -10.11
CA HIS A 49 2.90 -10.44 -10.61
C HIS A 49 3.51 -11.53 -9.74
N HIS A 50 4.21 -12.49 -10.35
CA HIS A 50 5.11 -13.35 -9.60
C HIS A 50 6.26 -12.48 -9.09
N PHE A 51 6.50 -12.50 -7.78
CA PHE A 51 7.50 -11.67 -7.15
C PHE A 51 8.09 -12.34 -5.91
N SER A 52 7.26 -12.76 -4.95
CA SER A 52 7.67 -13.51 -3.76
C SER A 52 7.73 -15.03 -3.98
N SER A 53 7.01 -15.53 -4.98
CA SER A 53 6.93 -16.95 -5.35
C SER A 53 6.89 -17.11 -6.87
N PRO A 54 7.52 -18.17 -7.43
CA PRO A 54 7.39 -18.51 -8.84
C PRO A 54 6.05 -19.17 -9.18
N ASP A 55 5.36 -19.76 -8.20
CA ASP A 55 4.15 -20.56 -8.42
C ASP A 55 2.85 -19.79 -8.16
N GLN A 56 2.91 -18.80 -7.27
CA GLN A 56 1.74 -18.01 -6.88
C GLN A 56 2.02 -16.52 -7.04
N PRO A 57 1.14 -15.78 -7.74
CA PRO A 57 1.34 -14.35 -7.92
C PRO A 57 1.01 -13.58 -6.64
N ASP A 58 1.66 -12.43 -6.48
CA ASP A 58 1.33 -11.43 -5.49
C ASP A 58 0.42 -10.36 -6.09
N TYR A 59 -0.37 -9.70 -5.25
CA TYR A 59 -1.18 -8.54 -5.57
C TYR A 59 -0.40 -7.26 -5.30
N PHE A 60 -0.09 -6.52 -6.36
CA PHE A 60 0.50 -5.18 -6.31
C PHE A 60 -0.63 -4.16 -6.43
N ARG A 61 -0.75 -3.25 -5.45
CA ARG A 61 -1.86 -2.30 -5.37
C ARG A 61 -1.39 -0.90 -5.01
N LEU A 62 -1.84 0.08 -5.79
CA LEU A 62 -1.86 1.50 -5.42
C LEU A 62 -3.30 1.90 -5.10
N ALA A 63 -3.50 2.61 -4.00
CA ALA A 63 -4.75 3.29 -3.71
C ALA A 63 -4.50 4.74 -3.39
N LEU A 64 -5.15 5.63 -4.15
CA LEU A 64 -5.10 7.06 -3.94
C LEU A 64 -6.26 7.47 -3.03
N HIS A 65 -5.92 7.99 -1.86
CA HIS A 65 -6.83 8.41 -0.81
C HIS A 65 -6.86 9.93 -0.69
N GLY A 66 -8.02 10.54 -0.48
CA GLY A 66 -8.18 11.98 -0.27
C GLY A 66 -9.39 12.54 -0.99
N ASP A 67 -9.59 13.85 -0.87
CA ASP A 67 -10.73 14.53 -1.50
C ASP A 67 -10.42 14.99 -2.94
N ALA A 68 -9.14 15.00 -3.34
CA ALA A 68 -8.68 15.36 -4.68
C ALA A 68 -7.45 14.53 -5.08
N VAL A 69 -7.24 14.34 -6.38
CA VAL A 69 -6.15 13.51 -6.91
C VAL A 69 -4.78 14.14 -6.60
N THR A 70 -4.62 15.43 -6.87
CA THR A 70 -3.32 16.14 -6.74
C THR A 70 -2.85 16.35 -5.29
N SER A 71 -3.76 16.34 -4.32
CA SER A 71 -3.42 16.49 -2.89
C SER A 71 -3.56 15.18 -2.09
N GLY A 72 -3.87 14.07 -2.77
CA GLY A 72 -4.10 12.79 -2.15
C GLY A 72 -2.82 12.13 -1.61
N GLN A 73 -3.03 11.02 -0.90
CA GLN A 73 -2.00 10.12 -0.40
C GLN A 73 -2.14 8.77 -1.09
N VAL A 74 -1.06 8.28 -1.67
CA VAL A 74 -0.99 6.96 -2.28
C VAL A 74 -0.54 5.95 -1.25
N GLU A 75 -1.30 4.87 -1.11
CA GLU A 75 -0.93 3.66 -0.39
C GLU A 75 -0.48 2.61 -1.41
N PHE A 76 0.81 2.26 -1.40
CA PHE A 76 1.36 1.15 -2.17
C PHE A 76 1.49 -0.09 -1.26
N THR A 77 0.85 -1.19 -1.65
CA THR A 77 0.98 -2.47 -0.95
C THR A 77 1.33 -3.61 -1.91
N ILE A 78 2.04 -4.60 -1.37
CA ILE A 78 2.21 -5.92 -2.00
C ILE A 78 1.67 -6.95 -1.02
N THR A 79 0.74 -7.79 -1.48
CA THR A 79 0.10 -8.83 -0.68
C THR A 79 0.22 -10.17 -1.38
N THR A 80 0.64 -11.22 -0.68
CA THR A 80 0.72 -12.55 -1.27
C THR A 80 -0.66 -13.08 -1.62
N GLN A 81 -0.72 -14.12 -2.47
CA GLN A 81 -1.99 -14.80 -2.76
C GLN A 81 -2.70 -15.30 -1.48
N GLY A 82 -1.93 -15.69 -0.46
CA GLY A 82 -2.44 -16.11 0.85
C GLY A 82 -2.94 -14.96 1.75
N GLY A 83 -2.92 -13.72 1.27
CA GLY A 83 -3.42 -12.54 2.00
C GLY A 83 -2.40 -11.89 2.95
N GLN A 84 -1.14 -12.33 2.95
CA GLN A 84 -0.11 -11.72 3.79
C GLN A 84 0.42 -10.46 3.12
N LYS A 85 0.30 -9.30 3.78
CA LYS A 85 0.95 -8.06 3.33
C LYS A 85 2.47 -8.16 3.56
N ILE A 86 3.24 -8.12 2.49
CA ILE A 86 4.71 -8.25 2.49
C ILE A 86 5.43 -6.93 2.19
N TYR A 87 4.69 -5.91 1.73
CA TYR A 87 5.19 -4.54 1.56
C TYR A 87 4.09 -3.52 1.80
N GLU A 88 4.47 -2.37 2.34
CA GLU A 88 3.61 -1.20 2.46
C GLU A 88 4.46 0.06 2.43
N GLU A 89 4.03 1.02 1.62
CA GLU A 89 4.59 2.36 1.57
C GLU A 89 3.48 3.39 1.36
N HIS A 90 3.65 4.57 1.96
CA HIS A 90 2.77 5.71 1.75
C HIS A 90 3.58 6.90 1.23
N PHE A 91 3.07 7.56 0.20
CA PHE A 91 3.68 8.77 -0.38
C PHE A 91 2.61 9.72 -0.92
N PRO A 92 2.88 11.04 -0.98
CA PRO A 92 1.95 11.99 -1.58
C PRO A 92 1.79 11.75 -3.09
N ALA A 93 0.60 12.02 -3.63
CA ALA A 93 0.37 11.97 -5.07
C ALA A 93 1.31 12.90 -5.86
N ALA A 94 1.77 13.99 -5.23
CA ALA A 94 2.77 14.90 -5.77
C ALA A 94 4.10 14.21 -6.14
N ASP A 95 4.46 13.09 -5.49
CA ASP A 95 5.67 12.34 -5.85
C ASP A 95 5.51 11.61 -7.19
N LEU A 96 4.29 11.29 -7.62
CA LEU A 96 4.04 10.77 -8.98
C LEU A 96 4.04 11.89 -10.02
N GLU A 97 3.76 13.12 -9.60
CA GLU A 97 3.66 14.29 -10.47
C GLU A 97 5.01 14.98 -10.70
N ALA A 98 5.96 14.86 -9.78
CA ALA A 98 7.16 15.69 -9.74
C ALA A 98 8.05 15.63 -11.01
N SER A 99 7.98 14.54 -11.79
CA SER A 99 8.67 14.43 -13.07
C SER A 99 7.91 14.95 -14.28
N MET A 100 6.66 15.39 -14.10
CA MET A 100 5.84 15.99 -15.16
C MET A 100 6.56 17.15 -15.86
N VAL A 101 7.38 17.90 -15.12
CA VAL A 101 8.18 19.02 -15.65
C VAL A 101 9.06 18.62 -16.85
N TYR A 102 9.44 17.33 -16.97
CA TYR A 102 10.24 16.82 -18.08
C TYR A 102 9.41 16.48 -19.33
N GLU A 103 8.09 16.34 -19.19
CA GLU A 103 7.15 16.04 -20.29
C GLU A 103 6.36 17.28 -20.75
N MET A 104 6.44 18.38 -20.00
CA MET A 104 5.69 19.60 -20.26
C MET A 104 6.25 20.39 -21.46
N LYS A 105 5.33 20.85 -22.33
CA LYS A 105 5.65 21.74 -23.46
C LYS A 105 5.57 23.23 -23.10
N THR A 106 4.88 23.54 -22.00
CA THR A 106 4.64 24.90 -21.49
C THR A 106 5.15 25.01 -20.05
N PRO A 107 5.48 26.23 -19.55
CA PRO A 107 6.03 26.39 -18.20
C PRO A 107 5.06 26.02 -17.07
N THR A 108 3.76 25.95 -17.36
CA THR A 108 2.70 25.66 -16.39
C THR A 108 1.78 24.56 -16.93
N ALA A 109 1.20 23.80 -16.00
CA ALA A 109 0.19 22.78 -16.27
C ALA A 109 -1.11 23.15 -15.54
N SER A 110 -2.24 22.92 -16.20
CA SER A 110 -3.56 23.07 -15.61
C SER A 110 -3.83 21.98 -14.56
N PRO A 111 -4.77 22.18 -13.61
CA PRO A 111 -5.14 21.15 -12.64
C PRO A 111 -5.52 19.82 -13.28
N SER A 112 -6.31 19.83 -14.36
CA SER A 112 -6.73 18.61 -15.07
C SER A 112 -5.57 17.86 -15.71
N GLU A 113 -4.57 18.56 -16.24
CA GLU A 113 -3.38 17.91 -16.82
C GLU A 113 -2.54 17.23 -15.73
N ARG A 114 -2.39 17.89 -14.57
CA ARG A 114 -1.69 17.32 -13.40
C ARG A 114 -2.40 16.07 -12.88
N GLU A 115 -3.73 16.11 -12.77
CA GLU A 115 -4.53 14.96 -12.37
C GLU A 115 -4.39 13.79 -13.37
N ALA A 116 -4.53 14.08 -14.66
CA ALA A 116 -4.36 13.07 -15.71
C ALA A 116 -2.95 12.45 -15.69
N TYR A 117 -1.93 13.26 -15.42
CA TYR A 117 -0.55 12.78 -15.30
C TYR A 117 -0.39 11.83 -14.11
N ILE A 118 -0.89 12.19 -12.92
CA ILE A 118 -0.83 11.32 -11.74
C ILE A 118 -1.53 9.98 -12.02
N LEU A 119 -2.73 10.00 -12.59
CA LEU A 119 -3.48 8.78 -12.91
C LEU A 119 -2.75 7.91 -13.94
N LYS A 120 -2.16 8.52 -14.98
CA LYS A 120 -1.29 7.81 -15.95
C LYS A 120 -0.14 7.12 -15.23
N ARG A 121 0.59 7.84 -14.37
CA ARG A 121 1.73 7.29 -13.61
C ARG A 121 1.31 6.16 -12.68
N MET A 122 0.12 6.23 -12.07
CA MET A 122 -0.44 5.12 -11.30
C MET A 122 -0.70 3.88 -12.18
N GLU A 123 -1.28 4.04 -13.36
CA GLU A 123 -1.57 2.91 -14.27
C GLU A 123 -0.30 2.24 -14.80
N GLU A 124 0.75 3.03 -15.04
CA GLU A 124 2.05 2.56 -15.51
C GLU A 124 2.92 1.99 -14.37
N PHE A 125 2.57 2.22 -13.10
CA PHE A 125 3.43 1.90 -11.96
C PHE A 125 3.81 0.41 -11.87
N PHE A 126 2.86 -0.48 -12.18
CA PHE A 126 3.07 -1.94 -12.16
C PHE A 126 3.22 -2.55 -13.56
N GLN A 127 3.68 -1.78 -14.55
CA GLN A 127 3.91 -2.33 -15.88
C GLN A 127 4.96 -3.46 -15.87
N PRO A 128 4.86 -4.48 -16.73
CA PRO A 128 5.79 -5.61 -16.75
C PRO A 128 7.27 -5.20 -16.90
N SER A 129 7.56 -4.11 -17.61
CA SER A 129 8.93 -3.60 -17.80
C SER A 129 9.59 -3.05 -16.52
N ASN A 130 8.81 -2.88 -15.45
CA ASN A 130 9.29 -2.53 -14.11
C ASN A 130 9.71 -3.75 -13.29
N PHE A 131 9.55 -4.97 -13.81
CA PHE A 131 10.00 -6.20 -13.17
C PHE A 131 11.24 -6.73 -13.89
N ILE A 132 12.28 -7.07 -13.13
CA ILE A 132 13.57 -7.55 -13.64
C ILE A 132 13.94 -8.87 -12.98
N SER A 133 14.60 -9.76 -13.73
CA SER A 133 15.11 -11.03 -13.22
C SER A 133 16.49 -11.31 -13.83
N PRO A 134 17.51 -11.65 -13.01
CA PRO A 134 17.49 -11.63 -11.54
C PRO A 134 17.32 -10.21 -10.98
N ALA A 135 16.88 -10.07 -9.73
CA ALA A 135 16.76 -8.77 -9.06
C ALA A 135 18.12 -8.05 -8.99
N ILE A 136 19.18 -8.82 -8.76
CA ILE A 136 20.57 -8.38 -8.74
C ILE A 136 21.36 -9.33 -9.63
N SER A 137 22.05 -8.80 -10.63
CA SER A 137 22.90 -9.60 -11.53
C SER A 137 24.01 -10.31 -10.77
N GLU A 138 24.37 -11.50 -11.26
CA GLU A 138 25.56 -12.21 -10.80
C GLU A 138 26.80 -11.33 -11.00
N GLY A 139 27.66 -11.25 -9.98
CA GLY A 139 28.87 -10.41 -10.02
C GLY A 139 28.63 -8.90 -9.89
N ALA A 140 27.39 -8.44 -9.70
CA ALA A 140 27.14 -7.06 -9.30
C ALA A 140 27.98 -6.72 -8.05
N SER A 141 28.49 -5.50 -7.98
CA SER A 141 29.21 -5.03 -6.80
C SER A 141 28.22 -4.56 -5.74
N LEU A 142 28.55 -4.83 -4.49
CA LEU A 142 27.80 -4.32 -3.35
C LEU A 142 27.84 -2.77 -3.38
N PRO A 143 26.70 -2.08 -3.24
CA PRO A 143 26.70 -0.62 -3.14
C PRO A 143 27.51 -0.16 -1.93
N THR A 144 28.37 0.84 -2.12
CA THR A 144 29.32 1.31 -1.08
C THR A 144 28.62 1.86 0.17
N ASP A 145 27.38 2.32 0.03
CA ASP A 145 26.53 2.93 1.06
C ASP A 145 25.48 1.97 1.64
N THR A 146 25.48 0.69 1.25
CA THR A 146 24.47 -0.25 1.75
C THR A 146 24.74 -0.66 3.19
N ASN A 147 23.78 -0.37 4.06
CA ASN A 147 23.72 -0.90 5.42
C ASN A 147 23.06 -2.29 5.50
N GLN A 148 22.57 -2.83 4.37
CA GLN A 148 21.82 -4.10 4.28
C GLN A 148 22.63 -5.18 3.56
N VAL A 149 23.92 -5.31 3.90
CA VAL A 149 24.86 -6.21 3.21
C VAL A 149 24.36 -7.67 3.16
N ALA A 150 23.82 -8.18 4.27
CA ALA A 150 23.34 -9.56 4.34
C ALA A 150 22.13 -9.80 3.42
N THR A 151 21.14 -8.92 3.48
CA THR A 151 19.95 -8.93 2.62
C THR A 151 20.33 -8.83 1.15
N TRP A 152 21.20 -7.90 0.79
CA TRP A 152 21.68 -7.72 -0.59
C TRP A 152 22.35 -8.99 -1.12
N LYS A 153 23.26 -9.61 -0.32
CA LYS A 153 23.93 -10.86 -0.70
C LYS A 153 22.97 -12.03 -0.83
N ARG A 154 21.95 -12.13 0.04
CA ARG A 154 20.91 -13.17 -0.07
C ARG A 154 20.11 -13.04 -1.36
N ILE A 155 19.71 -11.82 -1.71
CA ILE A 155 18.98 -11.55 -2.95
C ILE A 155 19.85 -11.89 -4.16
N GLN A 156 21.10 -11.44 -4.19
CA GLN A 156 22.03 -11.74 -5.30
C GLN A 156 22.28 -13.24 -5.45
N ALA A 157 22.41 -13.98 -4.33
CA ALA A 157 22.63 -15.42 -4.36
C ALA A 157 21.44 -16.22 -4.92
N ASN A 158 20.26 -15.59 -5.07
CA ASN A 158 19.08 -16.19 -5.66
C ASN A 158 18.88 -15.70 -7.11
N PRO A 159 19.26 -16.47 -8.14
CA PRO A 159 19.08 -16.08 -9.53
C PRO A 159 17.61 -16.05 -9.98
N ALA A 160 16.70 -16.70 -9.24
CA ALA A 160 15.26 -16.64 -9.49
C ALA A 160 14.60 -15.42 -8.82
N SER A 161 15.36 -14.59 -8.11
CA SER A 161 14.82 -13.38 -7.49
C SER A 161 14.28 -12.42 -8.55
N ILE A 162 13.13 -11.82 -8.26
CA ILE A 162 12.52 -10.80 -9.11
C ILE A 162 12.68 -9.46 -8.41
N GLY A 163 13.25 -8.50 -9.13
CA GLY A 163 13.34 -7.10 -8.71
C GLY A 163 12.15 -6.33 -9.25
N PHE A 164 11.61 -5.42 -8.46
CA PHE A 164 10.62 -4.44 -8.88
C PHE A 164 11.23 -3.04 -8.75
N LYS A 165 11.25 -2.29 -9.84
CA LYS A 165 11.73 -0.91 -9.90
C LYS A 165 10.56 0.06 -10.05
N TYR A 166 10.62 1.19 -9.36
CA TYR A 166 9.65 2.27 -9.53
C TYR A 166 10.31 3.62 -9.25
N LEU A 167 9.66 4.68 -9.71
CA LEU A 167 10.16 6.05 -9.70
C LEU A 167 9.20 6.91 -8.89
N LEU A 168 9.76 7.75 -8.02
CA LEU A 168 9.03 8.76 -7.25
C LEU A 168 9.78 10.08 -7.30
N GLY A 169 9.13 11.19 -7.01
CA GLY A 169 9.77 12.50 -6.98
C GLY A 169 10.33 12.89 -8.35
N LYS A 170 11.57 13.37 -8.38
CA LYS A 170 12.27 13.76 -9.61
C LYS A 170 12.95 12.57 -10.28
N GLU A 171 12.18 11.50 -10.48
CA GLU A 171 12.68 10.21 -10.98
C GLU A 171 13.69 9.54 -10.03
N ASP A 172 13.49 9.69 -8.72
CA ASP A 172 14.21 8.96 -7.68
C ASP A 172 13.79 7.48 -7.73
N GLY A 173 14.66 6.65 -8.28
CA GLY A 173 14.42 5.24 -8.50
C GLY A 173 14.67 4.40 -7.27
N ARG A 174 13.78 3.44 -7.07
CA ARG A 174 13.80 2.51 -5.93
C ARG A 174 13.71 1.09 -6.42
N LEU A 175 14.40 0.18 -5.73
CA LEU A 175 14.48 -1.22 -6.08
C LEU A 175 14.01 -2.08 -4.90
N LEU A 176 13.00 -2.92 -5.14
CA LEU A 176 12.49 -3.90 -4.18
C LEU A 176 12.75 -5.32 -4.66
N ALA A 177 13.04 -6.22 -3.74
CA ALA A 177 13.03 -7.66 -3.98
C ALA A 177 12.43 -8.36 -2.76
N TYR A 178 11.89 -9.55 -2.94
CA TYR A 178 11.46 -10.37 -1.81
C TYR A 178 12.66 -11.00 -1.10
N ASP A 179 12.75 -10.83 0.22
CA ASP A 179 13.70 -11.55 1.07
C ASP A 179 12.98 -12.68 1.81
N PRO A 180 13.26 -13.96 1.48
CA PRO A 180 12.64 -15.11 2.12
C PRO A 180 12.90 -15.21 3.62
N ALA A 181 14.03 -14.70 4.12
CA ALA A 181 14.37 -14.75 5.53
C ALA A 181 13.53 -13.76 6.35
N GLU A 182 13.22 -12.59 5.78
CA GLU A 182 12.37 -11.58 6.42
C GLU A 182 10.89 -11.77 6.10
N LYS A 183 10.57 -12.60 5.10
CA LYS A 183 9.23 -12.81 4.54
C LYS A 183 8.56 -11.50 4.11
N LYS A 184 9.35 -10.58 3.56
CA LYS A 184 8.93 -9.23 3.15
C LYS A 184 9.60 -8.82 1.86
N ALA A 185 8.98 -7.89 1.14
CA ALA A 185 9.69 -7.12 0.13
C ALA A 185 10.57 -6.08 0.83
N VAL A 186 11.82 -5.98 0.44
CA VAL A 186 12.82 -5.10 1.04
C VAL A 186 13.44 -4.21 -0.02
N ARG A 187 13.73 -2.96 0.34
CA ARG A 187 14.47 -2.05 -0.53
C ARG A 187 15.94 -2.39 -0.47
N TYR A 188 16.49 -2.86 -1.58
CA TYR A 188 17.91 -3.26 -1.67
C TYR A 188 18.78 -2.24 -2.40
N GLY A 189 18.18 -1.21 -3.00
CA GLY A 189 18.91 -0.16 -3.68
C GLY A 189 18.05 1.00 -4.17
N SER A 190 18.71 1.93 -4.85
CA SER A 190 18.14 3.04 -5.59
C SER A 190 18.96 3.32 -6.84
N PHE A 191 18.38 4.06 -7.77
CA PHE A 191 19.01 4.51 -9.01
C PHE A 191 18.37 5.84 -9.42
N GLY A 192 19.04 6.65 -10.24
CA GLY A 192 18.57 8.01 -10.50
C GLY A 192 18.78 8.94 -9.31
N GLY A 193 19.01 10.22 -9.62
CA GLY A 193 19.53 11.23 -8.70
C GLY A 193 20.60 12.07 -9.37
#